data_AF-A0AAP0R1M9-F1
#
_entry.id   AF-A0AAP0R1M9-F1
#
_cell.length_a   1.000
_cell.length_b   1.000
_cell.length_c   1.000
_cell.angle_alpha   90.00
_cell.angle_beta   90.00
_cell.angle_gamma   90.00
#
_symmetry.space_group_name_H-M   'P 1'
#
loop_
_entity.id
_entity.type
_entity.pdbx_description
1 polymer ?
#
loop_
_entity_poly.entity_id
_entity_poly.type
_entity_poly.pdbx_seq_one_letter_code
_entity_poly.pdbx_strand_id
1 'polypeptide(L)'
;MLATILFILLLSPPFSDFFPLPHSDAAIQQANWDASKVQEKLRRDIESHASSIRGTKLSEMIVNYEKQLTKALTEPVESLFEAGGKDTWASIRMLLKRETEAAVSGFSTAITGFELDQATFEKMVQNLRDYARGVVEKKAREEAGKVLISMKDRFSTVFNHDNDSMPRVWTGKEDIRTITKDARSASLKLLSVMAAIRLEGKPDKIESVLFSSLMDGTVAISSSQDRSIGASADPLASSKWEEVPSKDTLITPVQCKSLWRQFKAETEYMVTQAISAQEAHKRSNNWLPPSWAILAMVVLGFNEFMILLKNPLYLMVLFIVFLLSKALWVQMDIPGEFQNGTLAGLLSISSRFLPTIMNLLRRLAEEAQGHPAPEAPRRPQSLASQSFRNQTYQPSSVSSSIPDSSVSSNISSSDNGVEYSSPDLTHRRASDIQEPELS
;
A
#
# COMPACT_ATOMS: atom_id res chain seq x y z
N MET A 1 -38.04 -37.09 -38.68
CA MET A 1 -39.31 -37.80 -38.40
C MET A 1 -39.69 -37.75 -36.92
N LEU A 2 -38.91 -38.30 -35.99
CA LEU A 2 -39.23 -38.26 -34.54
C LEU A 2 -39.36 -36.85 -33.96
N ALA A 3 -38.51 -35.90 -34.38
CA ALA A 3 -38.60 -34.50 -33.95
C ALA A 3 -39.84 -33.77 -34.53
N THR A 4 -40.29 -34.16 -35.71
CA THR A 4 -41.47 -33.60 -36.39
C THR A 4 -42.76 -34.12 -35.75
N ILE A 5 -42.76 -35.38 -35.31
CA ILE A 5 -43.87 -36.00 -34.57
C ILE A 5 -44.01 -35.37 -33.17
N LEU A 6 -42.90 -35.09 -32.50
CA LEU A 6 -42.91 -34.43 -31.19
C LEU A 6 -43.43 -32.98 -31.26
N PHE A 7 -43.13 -32.27 -32.35
CA PHE A 7 -43.59 -30.89 -32.56
C PHE A 7 -45.09 -30.80 -32.87
N ILE A 8 -45.64 -31.80 -33.57
CA ILE A 8 -47.09 -31.92 -33.84
C ILE A 8 -47.87 -32.31 -32.56
N LEU A 9 -47.23 -33.04 -31.63
CA LEU A 9 -47.83 -33.48 -30.36
C LEU A 9 -47.85 -32.40 -29.27
N LEU A 10 -47.05 -31.33 -29.40
CA LEU A 10 -46.96 -30.22 -28.44
C LEU A 10 -47.87 -29.02 -28.78
N LEU A 11 -48.45 -28.98 -29.99
CA LEU A 11 -49.23 -27.85 -30.52
C LEU A 11 -50.75 -28.12 -30.61
N SER A 12 -51.22 -29.29 -30.15
CA SER A 12 -52.60 -29.75 -30.27
C SER A 12 -53.26 -29.96 -28.90
N PRO A 13 -54.61 -29.95 -28.81
CA PRO A 13 -55.39 -30.08 -27.57
C PRO A 13 -55.00 -31.37 -26.82
N PRO A 14 -55.35 -31.53 -25.51
CA PRO A 14 -54.68 -32.46 -24.62
C PRO A 14 -54.55 -33.84 -25.27
N PHE A 15 -53.35 -34.41 -25.23
CA PHE A 15 -52.94 -35.67 -25.86
C PHE A 15 -53.89 -36.85 -25.58
N SER A 16 -54.72 -36.75 -24.53
CA SER A 16 -55.86 -37.64 -24.25
C SER A 16 -56.87 -37.75 -25.40
N ASP A 17 -57.00 -36.72 -26.23
CA ASP A 17 -58.01 -36.62 -27.30
C ASP A 17 -57.49 -37.13 -28.66
N PHE A 18 -56.20 -37.45 -28.78
CA PHE A 18 -55.62 -38.08 -29.97
C PHE A 18 -55.63 -39.62 -29.91
N PHE A 19 -56.11 -40.17 -28.79
CA PHE A 19 -56.24 -41.62 -28.56
C PHE A 19 -57.66 -42.20 -28.63
N PRO A 20 -58.69 -41.62 -29.28
CA PRO A 20 -59.83 -42.40 -29.68
C PRO A 20 -59.48 -43.14 -30.98
N LEU A 21 -59.42 -44.48 -30.89
CA LEU A 21 -59.58 -45.46 -31.98
C LEU A 21 -58.33 -45.69 -32.88
N PRO A 22 -57.39 -46.54 -32.44
CA PRO A 22 -57.22 -47.79 -33.21
C PRO A 22 -57.01 -49.03 -32.33
N HIS A 23 -57.26 -48.96 -31.02
CA HIS A 23 -57.15 -50.14 -30.15
C HIS A 23 -58.33 -51.10 -30.26
N SER A 24 -59.46 -50.63 -30.79
CA SER A 24 -60.63 -51.46 -31.07
C SER A 24 -60.53 -52.26 -32.36
N ASP A 25 -59.66 -51.90 -33.30
CA ASP A 25 -59.47 -52.62 -34.57
C ASP A 25 -58.56 -53.85 -34.45
N ALA A 26 -57.71 -53.91 -33.41
CA ALA A 26 -56.82 -55.04 -33.12
C ALA A 26 -57.31 -55.94 -31.97
N ALA A 27 -58.41 -55.58 -31.31
CA ALA A 27 -58.97 -56.36 -30.21
C ALA A 27 -59.79 -57.54 -30.73
N ILE A 28 -59.21 -58.75 -30.68
CA ILE A 28 -59.93 -59.98 -31.01
C ILE A 28 -61.01 -60.19 -29.93
N GLN A 29 -62.29 -60.07 -30.27
CA GLN A 29 -63.44 -60.17 -29.33
C GLN A 29 -63.46 -61.44 -28.47
N GLN A 30 -62.79 -62.52 -28.90
CA GLN A 30 -62.70 -63.79 -28.17
C GLN A 30 -61.65 -63.80 -27.05
N ALA A 31 -60.73 -62.84 -27.03
CA ALA A 31 -59.74 -62.69 -25.98
C ALA A 31 -59.98 -61.35 -25.30
N ASN A 32 -60.28 -61.36 -24.01
CA ASN A 32 -60.60 -60.17 -23.21
C ASN A 32 -59.33 -59.34 -22.91
N TRP A 33 -58.72 -58.75 -23.96
CA TRP A 33 -57.49 -57.96 -23.83
C TRP A 33 -57.79 -56.59 -23.24
N ASP A 34 -57.35 -56.38 -22.00
CA ASP A 34 -57.47 -55.12 -21.28
C ASP A 34 -56.27 -54.19 -21.55
N ALA A 35 -56.46 -53.20 -22.40
CA ALA A 35 -55.45 -52.19 -22.74
C ALA A 35 -55.22 -51.17 -21.62
N SER A 36 -56.05 -51.14 -20.57
CA SER A 36 -55.97 -50.15 -19.48
C SER A 36 -54.61 -50.16 -18.78
N LYS A 37 -54.03 -51.34 -18.56
CA LYS A 37 -52.71 -51.49 -17.92
C LYS A 37 -51.58 -50.87 -18.74
N VAL A 38 -51.65 -50.98 -20.07
CA VAL A 38 -50.66 -50.41 -20.98
C VAL A 38 -50.83 -48.89 -21.07
N GLN A 39 -52.07 -48.41 -21.12
CA GLN A 39 -52.37 -46.98 -21.11
C GLN A 39 -51.94 -46.30 -19.80
N GLU A 40 -52.22 -46.93 -18.66
CA GLU A 40 -51.80 -46.43 -17.35
C GLU A 40 -50.27 -46.46 -17.19
N LYS A 41 -49.61 -47.49 -17.73
CA LYS A 41 -48.14 -47.52 -17.78
C LYS A 41 -47.59 -46.37 -18.63
N LEU A 42 -48.13 -46.17 -19.84
CA LEU A 42 -47.71 -45.10 -20.73
C LEU A 42 -47.93 -43.72 -20.09
N ARG A 43 -49.07 -43.50 -19.43
CA ARG A 43 -49.36 -42.25 -18.72
C ARG A 43 -48.35 -41.99 -17.61
N ARG A 44 -48.01 -43.00 -16.80
CA ARG A 44 -46.99 -42.90 -15.76
C ARG A 44 -45.59 -42.64 -16.33
N ASP A 45 -45.23 -43.29 -17.43
CA ASP A 45 -43.94 -43.11 -18.08
C ASP A 45 -43.81 -41.68 -18.68
N ILE A 46 -44.87 -41.17 -19.31
CA ILE A 46 -44.92 -39.79 -19.83
C ILE A 46 -44.84 -38.78 -18.69
N GLU A 47 -45.62 -38.93 -17.61
CA GLU A 47 -45.60 -38.00 -16.48
C GLU A 47 -44.24 -37.99 -15.77
N SER A 48 -43.63 -39.17 -15.59
CA SER A 48 -42.29 -39.32 -15.05
C SER A 48 -41.25 -38.60 -15.92
N HIS A 49 -41.32 -38.79 -17.24
CA HIS A 49 -40.41 -38.13 -18.17
C HIS A 49 -40.63 -36.60 -18.22
N ALA A 50 -41.89 -36.14 -18.26
CA ALA A 50 -42.24 -34.73 -18.23
C ALA A 50 -41.75 -34.07 -16.94
N SER A 51 -41.95 -34.71 -15.79
CA SER A 51 -41.44 -34.23 -14.49
C SER A 51 -39.92 -34.16 -14.43
N SER A 52 -39.21 -35.13 -15.02
CA SER A 52 -37.74 -35.09 -15.16
C SER A 52 -37.26 -33.93 -16.03
N ILE A 53 -37.89 -33.72 -17.21
CA ILE A 53 -37.56 -32.60 -18.09
C ILE A 53 -37.85 -31.26 -17.42
N ARG A 54 -39.00 -31.12 -16.75
CA ARG A 54 -39.33 -29.91 -15.98
C ARG A 54 -38.28 -29.62 -14.92
N GLY A 55 -37.91 -30.61 -14.12
CA GLY A 55 -36.88 -30.47 -13.09
C GLY A 55 -35.52 -30.02 -13.64
N THR A 56 -35.08 -30.61 -14.75
CA THR A 56 -33.81 -30.22 -15.39
C THR A 56 -33.86 -28.79 -15.93
N LYS A 57 -34.96 -28.39 -16.58
CA LYS A 57 -35.12 -27.03 -17.13
C LYS A 57 -35.22 -25.96 -16.04
N LEU A 58 -35.92 -26.25 -14.93
CA LEU A 58 -35.98 -25.34 -13.78
C LEU A 58 -34.61 -25.18 -13.12
N SER A 59 -33.84 -26.27 -13.01
CA SER A 59 -32.47 -26.24 -12.49
C SER A 59 -31.52 -25.43 -13.40
N GLU A 60 -31.69 -25.53 -14.73
CA GLU A 60 -30.95 -24.71 -15.69
C GLU A 60 -31.31 -23.21 -15.54
N MET A 61 -32.60 -22.90 -15.40
CA MET A 61 -33.07 -21.52 -15.22
C MET A 61 -32.57 -20.90 -13.91
N ILE A 62 -32.66 -21.60 -12.78
CA ILE A 62 -32.22 -21.06 -11.49
C ILE A 62 -30.71 -20.75 -11.53
N VAL A 63 -29.89 -21.64 -12.08
CA VAL A 63 -28.44 -21.43 -12.24
C VAL A 63 -28.14 -20.20 -13.12
N ASN A 64 -28.92 -19.97 -14.19
CA ASN A 64 -28.75 -18.79 -15.03
C ASN A 64 -29.05 -17.49 -14.27
N TYR A 65 -30.14 -17.44 -13.49
CA TYR A 65 -30.47 -16.28 -12.67
C TYR A 65 -29.49 -16.07 -11.51
N GLU A 66 -29.01 -17.14 -10.87
CA GLU A 66 -27.95 -17.10 -9.87
C GLU A 66 -26.65 -16.51 -10.43
N LYS A 67 -26.26 -16.90 -11.65
CA LYS A 67 -25.09 -16.35 -12.34
C LYS A 67 -25.26 -14.86 -12.66
N GLN A 68 -26.44 -14.45 -13.10
CA GLN A 68 -26.75 -13.04 -13.35
C GLN A 68 -26.69 -12.21 -12.07
N LEU A 69 -27.29 -12.70 -10.98
CA LEU A 69 -27.23 -12.06 -9.67
C LEU A 69 -25.80 -11.94 -9.16
N THR A 70 -25.00 -13.00 -9.30
CA THR A 70 -23.58 -12.96 -8.91
C THR A 70 -22.87 -11.84 -9.65
N LYS A 71 -23.03 -11.77 -10.97
CA LYS A 71 -22.40 -10.72 -11.79
C LYS A 71 -22.88 -9.32 -11.38
N ALA A 72 -24.19 -9.14 -11.17
CA ALA A 72 -24.77 -7.84 -10.83
C ALA A 72 -24.42 -7.35 -9.42
N LEU A 73 -24.15 -8.27 -8.49
CA LEU A 73 -23.87 -7.94 -7.09
C LEU A 73 -22.37 -7.86 -6.78
N THR A 74 -21.52 -8.70 -7.38
CA THR A 74 -20.10 -8.79 -6.98
C THR A 74 -19.32 -7.51 -7.18
N GLU A 75 -19.30 -6.94 -8.40
CA GLU A 75 -18.51 -5.75 -8.70
C GLU A 75 -18.99 -4.50 -7.94
N PRO A 76 -20.31 -4.20 -7.87
CA PRO A 76 -20.75 -3.00 -7.18
C PRO A 76 -20.60 -3.11 -5.65
N VAL A 77 -20.73 -4.32 -5.08
CA VAL A 77 -20.48 -4.53 -3.64
C VAL A 77 -19.00 -4.30 -3.31
N GLU A 78 -18.08 -4.75 -4.16
CA GLU A 78 -16.64 -4.48 -4.01
C GLU A 78 -16.34 -2.98 -3.99
N SER A 79 -16.84 -2.26 -4.99
CA SER A 79 -16.66 -0.80 -5.10
C SER A 79 -17.21 -0.05 -3.87
N LEU A 80 -18.36 -0.50 -3.33
CA LEU A 80 -18.95 0.10 -2.12
C LEU A 80 -18.10 -0.14 -0.86
N PHE A 81 -17.41 -1.29 -0.77
CA PHE A 81 -16.48 -1.58 0.31
C PHE A 81 -15.17 -0.80 0.17
N GLU A 82 -14.63 -0.65 -1.04
CA GLU A 82 -13.45 0.19 -1.32
C GLU A 82 -13.69 1.65 -0.94
N ALA A 83 -14.88 2.19 -1.26
CA ALA A 83 -15.25 3.55 -0.90
C ALA A 83 -15.30 3.78 0.62
N GLY A 84 -15.62 2.74 1.41
CA GLY A 84 -15.48 2.78 2.87
C GLY A 84 -16.35 3.82 3.59
N GLY A 85 -17.48 4.21 2.99
CA GLY A 85 -18.37 5.24 3.52
C GLY A 85 -19.19 4.77 4.71
N LYS A 86 -19.70 5.73 5.50
CA LYS A 86 -20.65 5.43 6.59
C LYS A 86 -21.92 4.73 6.09
N ASP A 87 -22.31 5.07 4.86
CA ASP A 87 -23.53 4.56 4.22
C ASP A 87 -23.29 3.29 3.40
N THR A 88 -22.09 2.70 3.42
CA THR A 88 -21.75 1.50 2.61
C THR A 88 -22.80 0.40 2.76
N TRP A 89 -23.18 0.05 3.99
CA TRP A 89 -24.20 -0.99 4.20
C TRP A 89 -25.61 -0.55 3.80
N ALA A 90 -25.94 0.74 3.86
CA ALA A 90 -27.21 1.24 3.36
C ALA A 90 -27.30 1.13 1.83
N SER A 91 -26.23 1.51 1.14
CA SER A 91 -26.10 1.36 -0.32
C SER A 91 -26.13 -0.12 -0.74
N ILE A 92 -25.45 -1.00 0.00
CA ILE A 92 -25.49 -2.46 -0.25
C ILE A 92 -26.92 -3.00 -0.09
N ARG A 93 -27.67 -2.58 0.95
CA ARG A 93 -29.07 -3.02 1.13
C ARG A 93 -29.95 -2.58 -0.03
N MET A 94 -29.80 -1.34 -0.48
CA MET A 94 -30.56 -0.81 -1.62
C MET A 94 -30.23 -1.56 -2.92
N LEU A 95 -28.94 -1.81 -3.17
CA LEU A 95 -28.47 -2.59 -4.32
C LEU A 95 -29.00 -4.03 -4.28
N LEU A 96 -28.82 -4.72 -3.15
CA LEU A 96 -29.28 -6.09 -2.95
C LEU A 96 -30.78 -6.19 -3.18
N LYS A 97 -31.56 -5.26 -2.60
CA LYS A 97 -33.01 -5.21 -2.79
C LYS A 97 -33.38 -5.04 -4.27
N ARG A 98 -32.80 -4.04 -4.95
CA ARG A 98 -33.10 -3.74 -6.36
C ARG A 98 -32.80 -4.91 -7.29
N GLU A 99 -31.60 -5.48 -7.19
CA GLU A 99 -31.16 -6.56 -8.07
C GLU A 99 -31.89 -7.88 -7.76
N THR A 100 -32.15 -8.17 -6.48
CA THR A 100 -32.90 -9.37 -6.07
C THR A 100 -34.35 -9.29 -6.52
N GLU A 101 -35.03 -8.15 -6.36
CA GLU A 101 -36.42 -7.97 -6.80
C GLU A 101 -36.53 -8.07 -8.32
N ALA A 102 -35.58 -7.49 -9.07
CA ALA A 102 -35.54 -7.61 -10.53
C ALA A 102 -35.34 -9.07 -10.98
N ALA A 103 -34.37 -9.78 -10.40
CA ALA A 103 -34.12 -11.19 -10.71
C ALA A 103 -35.30 -12.09 -10.31
N VAL A 104 -35.91 -11.86 -9.14
CA VAL A 104 -37.09 -12.61 -8.68
C VAL A 104 -38.29 -12.37 -9.60
N SER A 105 -38.53 -11.13 -10.05
CA SER A 105 -39.62 -10.83 -10.99
C SER A 105 -39.41 -11.52 -12.34
N GLY A 106 -38.18 -11.48 -12.87
CA GLY A 106 -37.81 -12.17 -14.10
C GLY A 106 -37.95 -13.69 -13.98
N PHE A 107 -37.41 -14.26 -12.91
CA PHE A 107 -37.49 -15.69 -12.62
C PHE A 107 -38.93 -16.16 -12.44
N SER A 108 -39.74 -15.43 -11.65
CA SER A 108 -41.16 -15.72 -11.43
C SER A 108 -41.92 -15.78 -12.75
N THR A 109 -41.71 -14.79 -13.63
CA THR A 109 -42.32 -14.75 -14.97
C THR A 109 -41.87 -15.90 -15.86
N ALA A 110 -40.60 -16.31 -15.76
CA ALA A 110 -40.06 -17.41 -16.56
C ALA A 110 -40.62 -18.78 -16.12
N ILE A 111 -40.92 -18.96 -14.83
CA ILE A 111 -41.35 -20.26 -14.30
C ILE A 111 -42.88 -20.44 -14.24
N THR A 112 -43.70 -19.40 -14.49
CA THR A 112 -45.17 -19.52 -14.46
C THR A 112 -45.71 -20.55 -15.46
N GLY A 113 -45.02 -20.78 -16.59
CA GLY A 113 -45.42 -21.75 -17.61
C GLY A 113 -45.17 -23.22 -17.27
N PHE A 114 -44.58 -23.53 -16.11
CA PHE A 114 -44.19 -24.90 -15.74
C PHE A 114 -45.22 -25.63 -14.86
N GLU A 115 -46.37 -24.99 -14.57
CA GLU A 115 -47.46 -25.55 -13.75
C GLU A 115 -46.96 -26.13 -12.42
N LEU A 116 -46.17 -25.32 -11.70
CA LEU A 116 -45.61 -25.70 -10.40
C LEU A 116 -46.65 -25.57 -9.29
N ASP A 117 -46.54 -26.43 -8.28
CA ASP A 117 -47.27 -26.21 -7.05
C ASP A 117 -46.79 -24.93 -6.36
N GLN A 118 -47.70 -24.27 -5.66
CA GLN A 118 -47.44 -22.98 -5.02
C GLN A 118 -46.27 -23.05 -4.03
N ALA A 119 -46.14 -24.16 -3.29
CA ALA A 119 -45.09 -24.32 -2.28
C ALA A 119 -43.71 -24.46 -2.92
N THR A 120 -43.59 -25.20 -4.02
CA THR A 120 -42.36 -25.34 -4.79
C THR A 120 -41.98 -24.03 -5.47
N PHE A 121 -42.95 -23.31 -6.02
CA PHE A 121 -42.72 -21.98 -6.60
C PHE A 121 -42.15 -21.02 -5.55
N GLU A 122 -42.81 -20.89 -4.39
CA GLU A 122 -42.37 -20.01 -3.30
C GLU A 122 -40.99 -20.42 -2.77
N LYS A 123 -40.73 -21.72 -2.64
CA LYS A 123 -39.43 -22.25 -2.21
C LYS A 123 -38.32 -21.89 -3.19
N MET A 124 -38.54 -22.01 -4.50
CA MET A 124 -37.53 -21.64 -5.50
C MET A 124 -37.24 -20.14 -5.47
N VAL A 125 -38.28 -19.30 -5.35
CA VAL A 125 -38.12 -17.86 -5.24
C VAL A 125 -37.36 -17.49 -3.96
N GLN A 126 -37.66 -18.15 -2.83
CA GLN A 126 -36.94 -17.91 -1.58
C GLN A 126 -35.48 -18.34 -1.67
N ASN A 127 -35.18 -19.49 -2.27
CA ASN A 127 -33.81 -19.94 -2.50
C ASN A 127 -33.00 -18.90 -3.31
N LEU A 128 -33.62 -18.26 -4.31
CA LEU A 128 -32.97 -17.22 -5.11
C LEU A 128 -32.66 -15.96 -4.28
N ARG A 129 -33.57 -15.57 -3.37
CA ARG A 129 -33.32 -14.46 -2.42
C ARG A 129 -32.19 -14.80 -1.45
N ASP A 130 -32.19 -16.01 -0.92
CA ASP A 130 -31.17 -16.49 0.00
C ASP A 130 -29.81 -16.61 -0.70
N TYR A 131 -29.79 -17.00 -1.97
CA TYR A 131 -28.59 -17.01 -2.81
C TYR A 131 -28.02 -15.59 -2.98
N ALA A 132 -28.86 -14.61 -3.33
CA ALA A 132 -28.43 -13.21 -3.45
C ALA A 132 -27.83 -12.68 -2.14
N ARG A 133 -28.46 -12.99 -1.00
CA ARG A 133 -27.92 -12.69 0.34
C ARG A 133 -26.57 -13.36 0.54
N GLY A 134 -26.45 -14.64 0.21
CA GLY A 134 -25.20 -15.41 0.30
C GLY A 134 -24.05 -14.85 -0.55
N VAL A 135 -24.33 -14.32 -1.74
CA VAL A 135 -23.33 -13.64 -2.59
C VAL A 135 -22.75 -12.42 -1.89
N VAL A 136 -23.60 -11.57 -1.31
CA VAL A 136 -23.16 -10.38 -0.57
C VAL A 136 -22.39 -10.76 0.68
N GLU A 137 -22.86 -11.76 1.44
CA GLU A 137 -22.15 -12.25 2.63
C GLU A 137 -20.77 -12.81 2.30
N LYS A 138 -20.67 -13.58 1.20
CA LYS A 138 -19.39 -14.11 0.71
C LYS A 138 -18.44 -12.98 0.34
N LYS A 139 -18.91 -12.00 -0.45
CA LYS A 139 -18.07 -10.88 -0.88
C LYS A 139 -17.65 -9.99 0.29
N ALA A 140 -18.53 -9.74 1.24
CA ALA A 140 -18.20 -9.01 2.47
C ALA A 140 -17.09 -9.71 3.28
N ARG A 141 -17.09 -11.05 3.34
CA ARG A 141 -16.04 -11.83 4.00
C ARG A 141 -14.70 -11.76 3.26
N GLU A 142 -14.72 -11.78 1.94
CA GLU A 142 -13.52 -11.60 1.11
C GLU A 142 -12.89 -10.22 1.34
N GLU A 143 -13.70 -9.15 1.33
CA GLU A 143 -13.21 -7.79 1.56
C GLU A 143 -12.77 -7.55 3.01
N ALA A 144 -13.46 -8.14 3.99
CA ALA A 144 -12.99 -8.14 5.38
C ALA A 144 -11.63 -8.85 5.55
N GLY A 145 -11.32 -9.84 4.71
CA GLY A 145 -10.01 -10.50 4.68
C GLY A 145 -8.87 -9.57 4.21
N LYS A 146 -9.18 -8.55 3.40
CA LYS A 146 -8.23 -7.56 2.89
C LYS A 146 -8.23 -6.25 3.68
N VAL A 147 -8.98 -6.18 4.79
CA VAL A 147 -9.21 -4.95 5.57
C VAL A 147 -7.95 -4.17 5.92
N LEU A 148 -6.83 -4.85 6.23
CA LEU A 148 -5.58 -4.18 6.58
C LEU A 148 -5.03 -3.34 5.41
N ILE A 149 -5.11 -3.87 4.19
CA ILE A 149 -4.66 -3.16 2.98
C ILE A 149 -5.58 -1.96 2.76
N SER A 150 -6.90 -2.17 2.78
CA SER A 150 -7.87 -1.09 2.60
C SER A 150 -7.76 0.00 3.67
N MET A 151 -7.45 -0.37 4.92
CA MET A 151 -7.17 0.58 6.00
C MET A 151 -5.94 1.43 5.72
N LYS A 152 -4.86 0.83 5.17
CA LYS A 152 -3.64 1.54 4.80
C LYS A 152 -3.84 2.45 3.59
N ASP A 153 -4.61 2.01 2.61
CA ASP A 153 -4.97 2.85 1.46
C ASP A 153 -5.82 4.05 1.91
N ARG A 154 -6.79 3.81 2.81
CA ARG A 154 -7.58 4.89 3.39
C ARG A 154 -6.76 5.84 4.26
N PHE A 155 -5.76 5.32 4.98
CA PHE A 155 -4.82 6.15 5.72
C PHE A 155 -3.98 7.01 4.77
N SER A 156 -3.39 6.38 3.75
CA SER A 156 -2.48 7.04 2.79
C SER A 156 -3.19 8.13 1.99
N THR A 157 -4.43 7.87 1.58
CA THR A 157 -5.26 8.88 0.89
C THR A 157 -5.49 10.10 1.77
N VAL A 158 -5.97 9.93 3.01
CA VAL A 158 -6.25 11.05 3.93
C VAL A 158 -4.97 11.73 4.45
N PHE A 159 -3.90 10.98 4.64
CA PHE A 159 -2.64 11.48 5.20
C PHE A 159 -1.81 12.24 4.16
N ASN A 160 -1.65 11.66 2.96
CA ASN A 160 -0.81 12.22 1.91
C ASN A 160 -1.54 13.20 1.00
N HIS A 161 -2.87 13.35 1.08
CA HIS A 161 -3.60 14.29 0.24
C HIS A 161 -4.26 15.38 1.08
N ASP A 162 -4.51 16.52 0.47
CA ASP A 162 -5.35 17.57 1.00
C ASP A 162 -6.83 17.37 0.62
N ASN A 163 -7.68 18.34 0.98
CA ASN A 163 -9.11 18.28 0.69
C ASN A 163 -9.42 18.34 -0.82
N ASP A 164 -8.49 18.86 -1.61
CA ASP A 164 -8.60 18.99 -3.07
C ASP A 164 -8.00 17.76 -3.79
N SER A 165 -7.67 16.70 -3.04
CA SER A 165 -7.03 15.47 -3.52
C SER A 165 -5.63 15.70 -4.12
N MET A 166 -4.98 16.82 -3.80
CA MET A 166 -3.61 17.09 -4.22
C MET A 166 -2.62 16.49 -3.21
N PRO A 167 -1.47 15.97 -3.67
CA PRO A 167 -0.42 15.49 -2.77
C PRO A 167 0.04 16.59 -1.81
N ARG A 168 -0.02 16.30 -0.52
CA ARG A 168 0.32 17.19 0.58
C ARG A 168 1.84 17.37 0.64
N VAL A 169 2.26 18.62 0.72
CA VAL A 169 3.65 19.00 0.98
C VAL A 169 3.80 19.39 2.45
N TRP A 170 4.82 18.86 3.13
CA TRP A 170 5.09 19.13 4.54
C TRP A 170 5.84 20.46 4.71
N THR A 171 5.11 21.58 4.64
CA THR A 171 5.71 22.93 4.64
C THR A 171 5.99 23.50 6.03
N GLY A 172 5.48 22.86 7.09
CA GLY A 172 5.72 23.28 8.48
C GLY A 172 4.56 24.01 9.14
N LYS A 173 3.52 24.35 8.37
CA LYS A 173 2.30 25.01 8.87
C LYS A 173 1.24 24.00 9.30
N GLU A 174 1.35 22.78 8.79
CA GLU A 174 0.41 21.69 9.03
C GLU A 174 0.68 21.02 10.38
N ASP A 175 -0.38 20.71 11.13
CA ASP A 175 -0.28 19.89 12.33
C ASP A 175 -0.35 18.40 11.94
N ILE A 176 0.83 17.78 11.82
CA ILE A 176 0.95 16.36 11.47
C ILE A 176 0.19 15.48 12.47
N ARG A 177 0.06 15.89 13.73
CA ARG A 177 -0.61 15.10 14.76
C ARG A 177 -2.12 15.07 14.53
N THR A 178 -2.74 16.19 14.15
CA THR A 178 -4.18 16.22 13.82
C THR A 178 -4.45 15.46 12.53
N ILE A 179 -3.64 15.65 11.50
CA ILE A 179 -3.75 14.91 10.23
C ILE A 179 -3.61 13.40 10.46
N THR A 180 -2.64 12.98 11.28
CA THR A 180 -2.46 11.57 11.65
C THR A 180 -3.68 11.04 12.41
N LYS A 181 -4.25 11.83 13.33
CA LYS A 181 -5.45 11.46 14.08
C LYS A 181 -6.66 11.30 13.16
N ASP A 182 -6.82 12.21 12.20
CA ASP A 182 -7.92 12.18 11.25
C ASP A 182 -7.80 10.99 10.28
N ALA A 183 -6.61 10.76 9.74
CA ALA A 183 -6.31 9.59 8.90
C ALA A 183 -6.55 8.26 9.65
N ARG A 184 -6.08 8.16 10.91
CA ARG A 184 -6.37 7.01 11.79
C ARG A 184 -7.87 6.85 12.04
N SER A 185 -8.60 7.94 12.26
CA SER A 185 -10.06 7.90 12.45
C SER A 185 -10.79 7.40 11.19
N ALA A 186 -10.33 7.77 10.00
CA ALA A 186 -10.90 7.34 8.73
C ALA A 186 -10.67 5.83 8.52
N SER A 187 -9.45 5.34 8.75
CA SER A 187 -9.15 3.91 8.68
C SER A 187 -9.92 3.09 9.73
N LEU A 188 -10.16 3.66 10.92
CA LEU A 188 -10.93 2.96 11.96
C LEU A 188 -12.43 2.87 11.63
N LYS A 189 -13.01 3.90 10.98
CA LYS A 189 -14.37 3.82 10.43
C LYS A 189 -14.51 2.68 9.42
N LEU A 190 -13.53 2.55 8.53
CA LEU A 190 -13.49 1.45 7.56
C LEU A 190 -13.46 0.09 8.25
N LEU A 191 -12.61 -0.07 9.27
CA LEU A 191 -12.56 -1.29 10.08
C LEU A 191 -13.92 -1.59 10.75
N SER A 192 -14.61 -0.57 11.26
CA SER A 192 -15.96 -0.74 11.82
C SER A 192 -16.97 -1.23 10.79
N VAL A 193 -16.93 -0.69 9.57
CA VAL A 193 -17.80 -1.13 8.47
C VAL A 193 -17.53 -2.58 8.09
N MET A 194 -16.27 -3.02 8.10
CA MET A 194 -15.86 -4.38 7.73
C MET A 194 -15.92 -5.38 8.89
N ALA A 195 -16.27 -4.96 10.11
CA ALA A 195 -16.30 -5.84 11.28
C ALA A 195 -17.53 -6.76 11.33
N ALA A 196 -18.67 -6.31 10.79
CA ALA A 196 -19.92 -7.06 10.81
C ALA A 196 -20.83 -6.75 9.61
N ILE A 197 -21.67 -7.72 9.26
CA ILE A 197 -22.69 -7.64 8.22
C ILE A 197 -23.94 -6.93 8.75
N ARG A 198 -24.32 -5.82 8.13
CA ARG A 198 -25.47 -4.98 8.55
C ARG A 198 -26.61 -4.99 7.53
N LEU A 199 -27.06 -6.18 7.12
CA LEU A 199 -28.15 -6.32 6.15
C LEU A 199 -29.55 -6.06 6.74
N GLU A 200 -29.75 -6.33 8.03
CA GLU A 200 -31.07 -6.20 8.68
C GLU A 200 -31.33 -4.80 9.27
N GLY A 201 -30.38 -3.86 9.14
CA GLY A 201 -30.54 -2.48 9.62
C GLY A 201 -30.57 -2.32 11.14
N LYS A 202 -30.20 -3.36 11.89
CA LYS A 202 -30.11 -3.32 13.36
C LYS A 202 -28.96 -2.40 13.77
N PRO A 203 -29.18 -1.49 14.74
CA PRO A 203 -28.10 -0.67 15.28
C PRO A 203 -27.10 -1.58 16.00
N ASP A 204 -25.81 -1.29 15.85
CA ASP A 204 -24.75 -1.92 16.63
C ASP A 204 -23.86 -0.87 17.29
N LYS A 205 -23.12 -1.30 18.31
CA LYS A 205 -22.22 -0.45 19.09
C LYS A 205 -20.75 -0.57 18.66
N ILE A 206 -20.47 -1.27 17.55
CA ILE A 206 -19.11 -1.64 17.12
C ILE A 206 -18.24 -0.40 16.94
N GLU A 207 -18.74 0.59 16.20
CA GLU A 207 -18.00 1.83 15.93
C GLU A 207 -17.61 2.51 17.25
N SER A 208 -18.59 2.74 18.13
CA SER A 208 -18.35 3.40 19.42
C SER A 208 -17.30 2.68 20.29
N VAL A 209 -17.36 1.35 20.36
CA VAL A 209 -16.43 0.51 21.13
C VAL A 209 -15.02 0.53 20.52
N LEU A 210 -14.90 0.47 19.19
CA LEU A 210 -13.61 0.56 18.50
C LEU A 210 -12.97 1.93 18.74
N PHE A 211 -13.74 3.01 18.60
CA PHE A 211 -13.24 4.36 18.82
C PHE A 211 -12.79 4.59 20.26
N SER A 212 -13.61 4.24 21.25
CA SER A 212 -13.27 4.45 22.67
C SER A 212 -12.08 3.61 23.13
N SER A 213 -11.92 2.39 22.60
CA SER A 213 -10.84 1.49 23.01
C SER A 213 -9.53 1.74 22.26
N LEU A 214 -9.59 2.05 20.96
CA LEU A 214 -8.40 2.06 20.08
C LEU A 214 -7.84 3.45 19.77
N MET A 215 -8.67 4.50 19.79
CA MET A 215 -8.20 5.89 19.62
C MET A 215 -7.78 6.51 20.94
N ASP A 216 -8.63 6.44 21.97
CA ASP A 216 -8.39 7.10 23.27
C ASP A 216 -7.40 6.33 24.15
N GLY A 217 -7.25 5.02 23.95
CA GLY A 217 -6.26 4.18 24.64
C GLY A 217 -4.79 4.54 24.36
N THR A 218 -4.51 5.47 23.43
CA THR A 218 -3.16 5.96 23.15
C THR A 218 -2.56 6.77 24.31
N VAL A 219 -3.38 7.26 25.25
CA VAL A 219 -2.89 7.96 26.46
C VAL A 219 -2.43 6.98 27.57
N ALA A 220 -2.82 5.71 27.52
CA ALA A 220 -2.57 4.74 28.59
C ALA A 220 -1.26 3.93 28.45
N ILE A 221 -0.32 4.34 27.57
CA ILE A 221 0.98 3.65 27.43
C ILE A 221 2.09 4.35 28.24
N SER A 222 1.81 5.42 28.99
CA SER A 222 2.85 6.07 29.82
C SER A 222 2.35 6.74 31.11
N SER A 223 1.56 6.04 31.92
CA SER A 223 1.44 6.38 33.34
C SER A 223 1.12 5.14 34.17
N SER A 224 2.18 4.43 34.55
CA SER A 224 2.15 3.48 35.65
C SER A 224 1.88 4.23 36.96
N GLN A 225 0.60 4.39 37.34
CA GLN A 225 0.07 4.59 38.69
C GLN A 225 -1.30 5.29 38.57
N ASP A 226 -2.38 4.52 38.48
CA ASP A 226 -3.32 4.47 39.60
C ASP A 226 -4.32 3.33 39.42
N ARG A 227 -4.37 2.45 40.41
CA ARG A 227 -5.35 1.35 40.49
C ARG A 227 -6.70 1.94 40.88
N SER A 228 -7.59 2.12 39.92
CA SER A 228 -9.03 2.11 40.19
C SER A 228 -9.53 0.67 39.97
N ILE A 229 -9.86 0.01 41.08
CA ILE A 229 -10.44 -1.33 41.14
C ILE A 229 -11.90 -1.19 40.68
N GLY A 230 -12.10 -1.40 39.39
CA GLY A 230 -13.38 -1.67 38.74
C GLY A 230 -13.02 -2.42 37.48
N ALA A 231 -13.22 -3.73 37.46
CA ALA A 231 -12.91 -4.59 36.33
C ALA A 231 -13.81 -4.23 35.14
N SER A 232 -13.49 -3.17 34.40
CA SER A 232 -13.99 -3.00 33.04
C SER A 232 -13.26 -4.04 32.21
N ALA A 233 -13.87 -5.22 32.07
CA ALA A 233 -13.39 -6.22 31.13
C ALA A 233 -13.14 -5.52 29.78
N ASP A 234 -11.93 -5.69 29.23
CA ASP A 234 -11.58 -5.07 27.95
C ASP A 234 -12.64 -5.47 26.91
N PRO A 235 -13.45 -4.51 26.39
CA PRO A 235 -14.56 -4.84 25.49
C PRO A 235 -14.07 -5.48 24.19
N LEU A 236 -12.77 -5.35 23.87
CA LEU A 236 -12.13 -6.01 22.73
C LEU A 236 -11.47 -7.35 23.06
N ALA A 237 -11.50 -7.80 24.31
CA ALA A 237 -11.03 -9.13 24.71
C ALA A 237 -12.11 -10.22 24.52
N SER A 238 -13.34 -9.84 24.19
CA SER A 238 -14.42 -10.76 23.85
C SER A 238 -14.20 -11.41 22.48
N SER A 239 -14.56 -12.69 22.35
CA SER A 239 -14.56 -13.40 21.07
C SER A 239 -15.76 -13.05 20.17
N LYS A 240 -16.77 -12.34 20.71
CA LYS A 240 -18.01 -11.97 20.01
C LYS A 240 -18.38 -10.51 20.29
N TRP A 241 -19.03 -9.88 19.33
CA TRP A 241 -19.63 -8.56 19.52
C TRP A 241 -20.94 -8.68 20.32
N GLU A 242 -21.12 -7.81 21.30
CA GLU A 242 -22.40 -7.63 21.99
C GLU A 242 -23.42 -7.15 20.94
N GLU A 243 -24.58 -7.81 20.84
CA GLU A 243 -25.69 -7.48 19.91
C GLU A 243 -25.53 -7.91 18.43
N VAL A 244 -24.43 -8.57 18.04
CA VAL A 244 -24.26 -9.09 16.66
C VAL A 244 -24.28 -10.63 16.65
N PRO A 245 -25.16 -11.25 15.83
CA PRO A 245 -25.14 -12.70 15.64
C PRO A 245 -23.79 -13.21 15.11
N SER A 246 -23.35 -14.39 15.56
CA SER A 246 -22.09 -14.99 15.09
C SER A 246 -22.03 -15.16 13.57
N LYS A 247 -23.18 -15.38 12.91
CA LYS A 247 -23.29 -15.50 11.44
C LYS A 247 -22.94 -14.20 10.69
N ASP A 248 -23.18 -13.06 11.32
CA ASP A 248 -23.01 -11.73 10.74
C ASP A 248 -21.68 -11.11 11.18
N THR A 249 -20.90 -11.79 12.03
CA THR A 249 -19.56 -11.32 12.44
C THR A 249 -18.53 -11.66 11.36
N LEU A 250 -17.84 -10.63 10.85
CA LEU A 250 -16.76 -10.78 9.86
C LEU A 250 -15.39 -10.77 10.53
N ILE A 251 -15.18 -9.82 11.46
CA ILE A 251 -13.93 -9.64 12.20
C ILE A 251 -14.28 -9.60 13.68
N THR A 252 -13.63 -10.45 14.46
CA THR A 252 -13.84 -10.51 15.91
C THR A 252 -13.22 -9.29 16.62
N PRO A 253 -13.70 -8.90 17.81
CA PRO A 253 -13.13 -7.78 18.57
C PRO A 253 -11.61 -7.93 18.83
N VAL A 254 -11.17 -9.15 19.13
CA VAL A 254 -9.73 -9.48 19.34
C VAL A 254 -8.94 -9.27 18.04
N GLN A 255 -9.48 -9.69 16.90
CA GLN A 255 -8.84 -9.46 15.59
C GLN A 255 -8.80 -7.98 15.24
N CYS A 256 -9.85 -7.19 15.54
CA CYS A 256 -9.81 -5.74 15.37
C CYS A 256 -8.67 -5.11 16.16
N LYS A 257 -8.43 -5.57 17.39
CA LYS A 257 -7.31 -5.10 18.23
C LYS A 257 -5.95 -5.46 17.64
N SER A 258 -5.77 -6.68 17.14
CA SER A 258 -4.51 -7.08 16.49
C SER A 258 -4.28 -6.35 15.16
N LEU A 259 -5.31 -6.24 14.32
CA LEU A 259 -5.29 -5.49 13.07
C LEU A 259 -4.94 -4.02 13.30
N TRP A 260 -5.51 -3.39 14.33
CA TRP A 260 -5.18 -2.01 14.69
C TRP A 260 -3.72 -1.84 15.11
N ARG A 261 -3.16 -2.77 15.88
CA ARG A 261 -1.74 -2.75 16.27
C ARG A 261 -0.84 -2.90 15.05
N GLN A 262 -1.15 -3.85 14.17
CA GLN A 262 -0.40 -4.06 12.94
C GLN A 262 -0.48 -2.84 12.01
N PHE A 263 -1.67 -2.30 11.80
CA PHE A 263 -1.90 -1.08 11.04
C PHE A 263 -1.07 0.09 11.58
N LYS A 264 -1.04 0.30 12.90
CA LYS A 264 -0.24 1.37 13.51
C LYS A 264 1.25 1.17 13.26
N ALA A 265 1.77 -0.04 13.44
CA ALA A 265 3.18 -0.34 13.17
C ALA A 265 3.54 -0.12 11.70
N GLU A 266 2.69 -0.53 10.77
CA GLU A 266 2.94 -0.38 9.33
C GLU A 266 2.77 1.06 8.81
N THR A 267 2.01 1.92 9.51
CA THR A 267 1.83 3.34 9.13
C THR A 267 2.74 4.29 9.89
N GLU A 268 3.40 3.83 10.95
CA GLU A 268 4.30 4.64 11.78
C GLU A 268 5.47 5.21 10.99
N TYR A 269 6.02 4.43 10.04
CA TYR A 269 7.10 4.92 9.18
C TYR A 269 6.65 6.12 8.34
N MET A 270 5.42 6.12 7.84
CA MET A 270 4.88 7.22 7.02
C MET A 270 4.75 8.50 7.85
N VAL A 271 4.26 8.38 9.08
CA VAL A 271 4.15 9.50 10.01
C VAL A 271 5.54 10.03 10.37
N THR A 272 6.51 9.14 10.64
CA THR A 272 7.89 9.51 10.98
C THR A 272 8.57 10.22 9.81
N GLN A 273 8.34 9.74 8.58
CA GLN A 273 8.85 10.37 7.35
C GLN A 273 8.26 11.76 7.14
N ALA A 274 6.98 11.96 7.40
CA ALA A 274 6.36 13.28 7.33
C ALA A 274 6.96 14.26 8.36
N ILE A 275 7.19 13.80 9.59
CA ILE A 275 7.82 14.60 10.66
C ILE A 275 9.25 14.97 10.28
N SER A 276 10.04 14.01 9.79
CA SER A 276 11.43 14.29 9.39
C SER A 276 11.50 15.21 8.17
N ALA A 277 10.59 15.08 7.21
CA ALA A 277 10.45 16.00 6.08
C ALA A 277 10.10 17.42 6.54
N GLN A 278 9.16 17.55 7.49
CA GLN A 278 8.78 18.83 8.06
C GLN A 278 9.93 19.47 8.85
N GLU A 279 10.68 18.69 9.63
CA GLU A 279 11.84 19.17 10.37
C GLU A 279 12.97 19.60 9.44
N ALA A 280 13.21 18.85 8.37
CA ALA A 280 14.17 19.22 7.33
C ALA A 280 13.78 20.53 6.64
N HIS A 281 12.49 20.72 6.33
CA HIS A 281 11.96 21.96 5.74
C HIS A 281 12.06 23.15 6.72
N LYS A 282 11.81 22.93 8.01
CA LYS A 282 12.01 23.95 9.04
C LYS A 282 13.49 24.32 9.21
N ARG A 283 14.38 23.33 9.12
CA ARG A 283 15.83 23.54 9.25
C ARG A 283 16.42 24.26 8.04
N SER A 284 15.94 23.98 6.83
CA SER A 284 16.36 24.70 5.63
C SER A 284 15.94 26.17 5.68
N ASN A 285 14.74 26.48 6.20
CA ASN A 285 14.31 27.86 6.39
C ASN A 285 15.15 28.62 7.45
N ASN A 286 15.75 27.91 8.40
CA ASN A 286 16.66 28.48 9.39
C ASN A 286 18.12 28.55 8.92
N TRP A 287 18.41 28.18 7.67
CA TRP A 287 19.72 28.40 7.05
C TRP A 287 19.88 29.88 6.68
N LEU A 288 19.85 30.75 7.67
CA LEU A 288 20.46 32.06 7.54
C LEU A 288 21.97 31.86 7.63
N PRO A 289 22.78 32.54 6.80
CA PRO A 289 24.22 32.56 6.99
C PRO A 289 24.50 32.99 8.44
N PRO A 290 25.49 32.39 9.12
CA PRO A 290 25.85 32.79 10.48
C PRO A 290 25.98 34.31 10.60
N SER A 291 25.66 34.89 11.75
CA SER A 291 25.70 36.35 11.95
C SER A 291 27.04 36.99 11.57
N TRP A 292 28.16 36.29 11.77
CA TRP A 292 29.48 36.72 11.31
C TRP A 292 29.60 36.77 9.78
N ALA A 293 28.95 35.86 9.06
CA ALA A 293 28.95 35.81 7.59
C ALA A 293 28.06 36.91 7.01
N ILE A 294 26.95 37.24 7.70
CA ILE A 294 26.12 38.41 7.37
C ILE A 294 26.94 39.69 7.54
N LEU A 295 27.65 39.85 8.66
CA LEU A 295 28.53 41.01 8.90
C LEU A 295 29.66 41.09 7.85
N ALA A 296 30.30 39.96 7.54
CA ALA A 296 31.33 39.89 6.51
C ALA A 296 30.79 40.27 5.13
N MET A 297 29.59 39.81 4.75
CA MET A 297 28.93 40.21 3.49
C MET A 297 28.62 41.71 3.44
N VAL A 298 28.23 42.33 4.56
CA VAL A 298 27.97 43.77 4.63
C VAL A 298 29.25 44.59 4.51
N VAL A 299 30.35 44.14 5.13
CA VAL A 299 31.64 44.87 5.13
C VAL A 299 32.41 44.69 3.82
N LEU A 300 32.46 43.47 3.27
CA LEU A 300 33.22 43.17 2.04
C LEU A 300 32.43 43.42 0.75
N GLY A 301 31.09 43.42 0.81
CA GLY A 301 30.23 43.36 -0.36
C GLY A 301 30.07 41.92 -0.90
N PHE A 302 28.88 41.62 -1.45
CA PHE A 302 28.50 40.26 -1.87
C PHE A 302 29.40 39.67 -2.97
N ASN A 303 29.84 40.51 -3.91
CA ASN A 303 30.70 40.09 -5.03
C ASN A 303 32.10 39.65 -4.55
N GLU A 304 32.72 40.44 -3.67
CA GLU A 304 34.05 40.17 -3.12
C GLU A 304 34.05 38.95 -2.19
N PHE A 305 33.01 38.80 -1.37
CA PHE A 305 32.83 37.64 -0.51
C PHE A 305 32.67 36.33 -1.30
N MET A 306 31.93 36.36 -2.42
CA MET A 306 31.80 35.20 -3.30
C MET A 306 33.12 34.85 -4.02
N ILE A 307 33.93 35.84 -4.39
CA ILE A 307 35.27 35.62 -4.96
C ILE A 307 36.21 35.01 -3.91
N LEU A 308 36.13 35.47 -2.66
CA LEU A 308 36.89 34.94 -1.53
C LEU A 308 36.55 33.47 -1.25
N LEU A 309 35.26 33.10 -1.28
CA LEU A 309 34.81 31.72 -1.03
C LEU A 309 35.08 30.76 -2.19
N LYS A 310 34.93 31.21 -3.44
CA LYS A 310 35.11 30.36 -4.62
C LYS A 310 36.58 30.10 -4.96
N ASN A 311 37.49 30.96 -4.52
CA ASN A 311 38.89 30.84 -4.85
C ASN A 311 39.72 30.38 -3.63
N PRO A 312 40.18 29.12 -3.62
CA PRO A 312 40.90 28.57 -2.46
C PRO A 312 42.22 29.30 -2.16
N LEU A 313 42.80 30.01 -3.13
CA LEU A 313 44.05 30.74 -2.95
C LEU A 313 43.88 31.99 -2.07
N TYR A 314 42.79 32.75 -2.23
CA TYR A 314 42.55 33.93 -1.38
C TYR A 314 42.30 33.54 0.07
N LEU A 315 41.63 32.42 0.32
CA LEU A 315 41.48 31.85 1.66
C LEU A 315 42.82 31.43 2.27
N MET A 316 43.70 30.80 1.49
CA MET A 316 45.06 30.46 1.94
C MET A 316 45.87 31.71 2.29
N VAL A 317 45.82 32.75 1.46
CA VAL A 317 46.52 34.01 1.72
C VAL A 317 45.96 34.70 2.97
N LEU A 318 44.64 34.78 3.13
CA LEU A 318 44.00 35.31 4.33
C LEU A 318 44.41 34.52 5.59
N PHE A 319 44.47 33.19 5.50
CA PHE A 319 44.89 32.32 6.59
C PHE A 319 46.36 32.55 6.98
N ILE A 320 47.24 32.68 6.00
CA ILE A 320 48.66 33.01 6.21
C ILE A 320 48.80 34.39 6.87
N VAL A 321 48.09 35.41 6.37
CA VAL A 321 48.09 36.77 6.94
C VAL A 321 47.55 36.77 8.37
N PHE A 322 46.51 35.98 8.65
CA PHE A 322 45.96 35.83 10.00
C PHE A 322 46.97 35.18 10.95
N LEU A 323 47.65 34.11 10.52
CA LEU A 323 48.69 33.45 11.33
C LEU A 323 49.88 34.38 11.59
N LEU A 324 50.33 35.14 10.58
CA LEU A 324 51.37 36.16 10.73
C LEU A 324 50.93 37.26 11.69
N SER A 325 49.72 37.80 11.53
CA SER A 325 49.17 38.84 12.41
C SER A 325 49.04 38.35 13.85
N LYS A 326 48.61 37.09 14.05
CA LYS A 326 48.51 36.47 15.37
C LYS A 326 49.88 36.18 15.98
N ALA A 327 50.85 35.73 15.18
CA ALA A 327 52.23 35.55 15.63
C ALA A 327 52.85 36.88 16.06
N LEU A 328 52.62 37.94 15.29
CA LEU A 328 53.04 39.30 15.63
C LEU A 328 52.31 39.81 16.88
N TRP A 329 51.01 39.55 17.04
CA TRP A 329 50.25 39.91 18.24
C TRP A 329 50.72 39.18 19.50
N VAL A 330 51.19 37.94 19.38
CA VAL A 330 51.73 37.16 20.52
C VAL A 330 53.18 37.55 20.82
N GLN A 331 53.96 37.95 19.81
CA GLN A 331 55.36 38.36 19.98
C GLN A 331 55.50 39.83 20.42
N MET A 332 54.61 40.72 19.97
CA MET A 332 54.44 42.04 20.56
C MET A 332 53.57 41.87 21.80
N ASP A 333 54.15 41.90 22.99
CA ASP A 333 53.40 41.86 24.24
C ASP A 333 52.63 43.18 24.44
N ILE A 334 51.55 43.37 23.66
CA ILE A 334 50.78 44.61 23.53
C ILE A 334 50.28 45.17 24.88
N PRO A 335 49.90 44.37 25.90
CA PRO A 335 49.49 44.93 27.18
C PRO A 335 50.62 45.66 27.94
N GLY A 336 51.89 45.31 27.68
CA GLY A 336 53.06 45.88 28.37
C GLY A 336 53.56 47.19 27.77
N GLU A 337 53.52 47.33 26.44
CA GLU A 337 54.10 48.49 25.74
C GLU A 337 53.15 49.71 25.67
N PHE A 338 51.83 49.51 25.82
CA PHE A 338 50.86 50.60 25.81
C PHE A 338 50.78 51.38 27.14
N GLN A 339 51.53 51.00 28.18
CA GLN A 339 51.68 51.83 29.38
C GLN A 339 52.46 53.13 29.13
N ASN A 340 53.31 53.19 28.09
CA ASN A 340 54.21 54.33 27.85
C ASN A 340 53.71 55.34 26.78
N GLY A 341 52.42 55.29 26.43
CA GLY A 341 51.79 56.28 25.57
C GLY A 341 51.72 55.90 24.08
N THR A 342 50.62 56.29 23.44
CA THR A 342 50.18 55.82 22.11
C THR A 342 51.12 56.20 20.95
N LEU A 343 51.88 57.29 21.08
CA LEU A 343 52.83 57.75 20.06
C LEU A 343 54.15 56.97 20.08
N ALA A 344 54.64 56.55 21.24
CA ALA A 344 55.85 55.74 21.37
C ALA A 344 55.63 54.29 20.90
N GLY A 345 54.45 53.74 21.20
CA GLY A 345 54.05 52.42 20.72
C GLY A 345 54.02 52.31 19.20
N LEU A 346 53.40 53.28 18.50
CA LEU A 346 53.29 53.25 17.03
C LEU A 346 54.64 53.34 16.30
N LEU A 347 55.59 54.15 16.81
CA LEU A 347 56.95 54.27 16.24
C LEU A 347 57.83 53.05 16.52
N SER A 348 57.72 52.45 17.71
CA SER A 348 58.44 51.22 18.06
C SER A 348 57.98 50.05 17.19
N ILE A 349 56.66 49.95 16.99
CA ILE A 349 56.03 48.93 16.14
C ILE A 349 56.53 49.03 14.70
N SER A 350 56.61 50.23 14.10
CA SER A 350 57.06 50.35 12.71
C SER A 350 58.53 49.96 12.53
N SER A 351 59.39 50.25 13.52
CA SER A 351 60.83 49.97 13.43
C SER A 351 61.17 48.48 13.56
N ARG A 352 60.34 47.69 14.26
CA ARG A 352 60.58 46.25 14.47
C ARG A 352 59.78 45.35 13.55
N PHE A 353 58.80 45.89 12.83
CA PHE A 353 57.93 45.13 11.92
C PHE A 353 58.72 44.42 10.80
N LEU A 354 59.58 45.15 10.09
CA LEU A 354 60.39 44.63 8.98
C LEU A 354 61.38 43.53 9.40
N PRO A 355 62.23 43.69 10.43
CA PRO A 355 63.18 42.63 10.81
C PRO A 355 62.48 41.37 11.36
N THR A 356 61.30 41.51 11.96
CA THR A 356 60.55 40.37 12.52
C THR A 356 59.86 39.57 11.41
N ILE A 357 59.29 40.23 10.40
CA ILE A 357 58.74 39.57 9.20
C ILE A 357 59.85 38.80 8.46
N MET A 358 61.03 39.40 8.34
CA MET A 358 62.15 38.75 7.66
C MET A 358 62.66 37.52 8.42
N ASN A 359 62.69 37.56 9.76
CA ASN A 359 63.04 36.40 10.58
C ASN A 359 61.96 35.30 10.56
N LEU A 360 60.68 35.65 10.49
CA LEU A 360 59.58 34.69 10.34
C LEU A 360 59.55 34.04 8.96
N LEU A 361 59.75 34.80 7.88
CA LEU A 361 59.88 34.27 6.52
C LEU A 361 61.10 33.36 6.39
N ARG A 362 62.22 33.73 7.03
CA ARG A 362 63.44 32.93 7.05
C ARG A 362 63.25 31.63 7.83
N ARG A 363 62.60 31.67 9.00
CA ARG A 363 62.23 30.45 9.75
C ARG A 363 61.24 29.57 9.01
N LEU A 364 60.25 30.15 8.32
CA LEU A 364 59.29 29.39 7.52
C LEU A 364 59.92 28.77 6.27
N ALA A 365 60.89 29.46 5.65
CA ALA A 365 61.67 28.91 4.55
C ALA A 365 62.59 27.78 5.02
N GLU A 366 63.19 27.91 6.20
CA GLU A 366 64.03 26.89 6.85
C GLU A 366 63.21 25.67 7.32
N GLU A 367 61.95 25.84 7.74
CA GLU A 367 61.06 24.73 8.13
C GLU A 367 60.43 24.00 6.92
N ALA A 368 60.21 24.70 5.80
CA ALA A 368 59.68 24.12 4.56
C ALA A 368 60.73 23.37 3.72
N GLN A 369 62.01 23.69 3.87
CA GLN A 369 63.16 22.93 3.36
C GLN A 369 63.74 22.10 4.51
N GLY A 370 63.01 21.04 4.84
CA GLY A 370 63.02 20.46 6.18
C GLY A 370 64.32 19.85 6.66
N HIS A 371 64.36 19.55 7.96
CA HIS A 371 65.24 18.55 8.57
C HIS A 371 64.46 17.69 9.59
N PRO A 372 64.87 16.43 9.79
CA PRO A 372 64.10 15.41 10.50
C PRO A 372 64.14 15.57 12.02
N ALA A 373 63.14 14.98 12.68
CA ALA A 373 62.95 14.97 14.13
C ALA A 373 64.18 14.49 14.93
N PRO A 374 64.46 15.08 16.11
CA PRO A 374 65.40 14.50 17.07
C PRO A 374 64.71 13.43 17.94
N GLU A 375 65.32 12.25 17.97
CA GLU A 375 64.92 11.06 18.75
C GLU A 375 65.21 11.24 20.27
N ALA A 376 64.38 10.58 21.09
CA ALA A 376 64.40 10.61 22.56
C ALA A 376 65.49 9.70 23.19
N PRO A 377 65.87 9.90 24.48
CA PRO A 377 66.83 9.04 25.16
C PRO A 377 66.29 7.66 25.56
N ARG A 378 67.07 6.62 25.23
CA ARG A 378 67.02 5.17 25.55
C ARG A 378 67.63 4.90 26.95
N ARG A 379 67.50 3.77 27.70
CA ARG A 379 66.87 2.41 27.71
C ARG A 379 67.26 1.77 29.10
N PRO A 380 66.80 0.56 29.53
CA PRO A 380 67.42 -0.74 29.12
C PRO A 380 66.41 -1.90 28.92
N GLN A 381 66.49 -2.68 27.84
CA GLN A 381 67.15 -4.01 27.67
C GLN A 381 66.49 -5.15 28.48
N SER A 382 65.96 -6.22 27.88
CA SER A 382 66.64 -7.37 27.24
C SER A 382 65.61 -8.22 26.44
N LEU A 383 65.86 -9.10 25.45
CA LEU A 383 67.01 -9.82 24.89
C LEU A 383 66.62 -10.41 23.49
N ALA A 384 67.66 -10.75 22.71
CA ALA A 384 67.77 -11.26 21.33
C ALA A 384 66.87 -12.44 20.86
N SER A 385 66.79 -12.94 19.61
CA SER A 385 67.12 -12.60 18.19
C SER A 385 67.42 -13.92 17.46
N GLN A 386 66.78 -14.23 16.31
CA GLN A 386 67.30 -15.06 15.19
C GLN A 386 66.45 -14.68 13.93
N SER A 387 66.86 -13.85 12.97
CA SER A 387 67.85 -14.00 11.88
C SER A 387 67.69 -15.26 11.03
N PHE A 388 67.37 -15.14 9.74
CA PHE A 388 68.36 -15.27 8.65
C PHE A 388 67.81 -14.82 7.28
N ARG A 389 68.72 -14.24 6.49
CA ARG A 389 68.55 -13.67 5.15
C ARG A 389 69.14 -14.62 4.11
N ASN A 390 68.37 -14.79 3.04
CA ASN A 390 68.65 -15.14 1.63
C ASN A 390 69.95 -15.83 1.22
N GLN A 391 69.81 -16.75 0.26
CA GLN A 391 70.84 -17.02 -0.74
C GLN A 391 70.28 -16.96 -2.18
N THR A 392 71.12 -16.33 -2.99
CA THR A 392 71.30 -16.31 -4.45
C THR A 392 71.66 -17.73 -4.98
N TYR A 393 71.72 -18.14 -6.25
CA TYR A 393 72.06 -17.51 -7.54
C TYR A 393 71.81 -18.53 -8.71
N GLN A 394 71.41 -18.05 -9.90
CA GLN A 394 71.84 -18.47 -11.27
C GLN A 394 71.22 -19.74 -11.98
N PRO A 395 71.41 -19.97 -13.32
CA PRO A 395 70.69 -19.29 -14.42
C PRO A 395 70.28 -20.16 -15.65
N SER A 396 69.47 -19.55 -16.53
CA SER A 396 69.40 -19.65 -18.00
C SER A 396 69.23 -20.98 -18.78
N SER A 397 68.31 -20.86 -19.75
CA SER A 397 68.28 -21.40 -21.12
C SER A 397 67.31 -22.54 -21.42
N VAL A 398 66.77 -22.44 -22.63
CA VAL A 398 65.48 -22.91 -23.14
C VAL A 398 65.74 -24.06 -24.12
N SER A 399 64.90 -25.11 -24.15
CA SER A 399 64.13 -25.46 -25.37
C SER A 399 63.15 -26.64 -25.22
N SER A 400 61.98 -26.41 -25.82
CA SER A 400 61.04 -27.34 -26.50
C SER A 400 60.45 -28.55 -25.77
N SER A 401 59.13 -28.56 -25.60
CA SER A 401 58.15 -29.29 -26.46
C SER A 401 56.77 -29.37 -25.79
N ILE A 402 55.71 -29.22 -26.61
CA ILE A 402 54.28 -29.45 -26.31
C ILE A 402 54.00 -30.91 -26.75
N PRO A 403 53.22 -31.75 -26.03
CA PRO A 403 51.76 -31.67 -26.13
C PRO A 403 50.85 -32.14 -24.96
N ASP A 404 49.63 -31.62 -25.05
CA ASP A 404 48.31 -32.21 -24.80
C ASP A 404 47.72 -32.51 -23.41
N SER A 405 46.42 -32.21 -23.40
CA SER A 405 45.29 -32.68 -22.58
C SER A 405 44.99 -31.93 -21.29
N SER A 406 43.75 -31.63 -20.90
CA SER A 406 42.42 -31.65 -21.53
C SER A 406 41.40 -31.27 -20.45
N VAL A 407 40.38 -30.45 -20.80
CA VAL A 407 38.98 -30.49 -20.31
C VAL A 407 38.72 -29.99 -18.86
N SER A 408 37.63 -29.30 -18.51
CA SER A 408 36.60 -28.48 -19.16
C SER A 408 35.67 -27.93 -18.06
N SER A 409 35.09 -26.77 -18.32
CA SER A 409 33.78 -26.19 -17.94
C SER A 409 32.90 -26.78 -16.82
N ASN A 410 32.20 -25.90 -16.08
CA ASN A 410 30.74 -25.69 -16.22
C ASN A 410 30.19 -24.65 -15.22
N ILE A 411 29.64 -23.54 -15.74
CA ILE A 411 28.49 -22.86 -15.13
C ILE A 411 27.44 -22.73 -16.24
N SER A 412 26.29 -23.35 -15.98
CA SER A 412 25.11 -23.39 -16.83
C SER A 412 24.15 -22.26 -16.45
N SER A 413 23.66 -21.52 -17.45
CA SER A 413 22.33 -20.95 -17.42
C SER A 413 21.81 -20.75 -18.85
N SER A 414 20.98 -21.69 -19.28
CA SER A 414 20.00 -21.54 -20.34
C SER A 414 18.87 -20.61 -19.88
N ASP A 415 18.37 -19.70 -20.72
CA ASP A 415 17.20 -20.02 -21.56
C ASP A 415 16.60 -18.76 -22.23
N ASN A 416 16.22 -18.97 -23.49
CA ASN A 416 15.18 -18.34 -24.29
C ASN A 416 15.07 -16.81 -24.45
N GLY A 417 15.36 -16.39 -25.68
CA GLY A 417 14.79 -15.20 -26.29
C GLY A 417 13.32 -15.41 -26.66
N VAL A 418 12.52 -14.37 -26.41
CA VAL A 418 11.24 -14.11 -27.07
C VAL A 418 11.21 -12.63 -27.39
N GLU A 419 11.15 -12.29 -28.67
CA GLU A 419 10.88 -10.95 -29.19
C GLU A 419 9.52 -10.45 -28.67
N TYR A 420 9.48 -9.23 -28.12
CA TYR A 420 8.23 -8.52 -27.89
C TYR A 420 8.23 -7.21 -28.67
N SER A 421 7.43 -7.20 -29.74
CA SER A 421 7.09 -5.99 -30.50
C SER A 421 6.27 -5.05 -29.63
N SER A 422 6.64 -3.77 -29.61
CA SER A 422 5.84 -2.69 -29.02
C SER A 422 4.74 -2.25 -30.00
N PRO A 423 3.50 -1.97 -29.57
CA PRO A 423 2.51 -1.37 -30.44
C PRO A 423 2.68 0.15 -30.52
N ASP A 424 2.65 0.64 -31.75
CA ASP A 424 2.63 2.04 -32.16
C ASP A 424 1.43 2.79 -31.55
N LEU A 425 1.71 3.88 -30.85
CA LEU A 425 0.70 4.85 -30.42
C LEU A 425 0.33 5.73 -31.60
N THR A 426 -0.85 5.47 -32.17
CA THR A 426 -1.45 6.29 -33.22
C THR A 426 -1.83 7.66 -32.65
N HIS A 427 -1.16 8.69 -33.16
CA HIS A 427 -1.45 10.10 -32.89
C HIS A 427 -2.89 10.42 -33.32
N ARG A 428 -3.79 10.65 -32.35
CA ARG A 428 -5.14 11.15 -32.62
C ARG A 428 -5.07 12.64 -32.93
N ARG A 429 -5.28 12.96 -34.21
CA ARG A 429 -5.48 14.30 -34.76
C ARG A 429 -6.63 15.01 -34.02
N ALA A 430 -6.33 16.18 -33.44
CA ALA A 430 -7.34 17.10 -32.91
C ALA A 430 -8.04 17.79 -34.09
N SER A 431 -9.37 17.68 -34.13
CA SER A 431 -10.23 18.46 -35.02
C SER A 431 -10.58 19.75 -34.31
N ASP A 432 -10.10 20.86 -34.86
CA ASP A 432 -10.51 22.22 -34.53
C ASP A 432 -11.97 22.39 -34.97
N ILE A 433 -12.89 22.68 -34.04
CA ILE A 433 -14.27 23.06 -34.34
C ILE A 433 -14.38 24.55 -34.10
N GLN A 434 -14.57 25.26 -35.21
CA GLN A 434 -14.77 26.70 -35.30
C GLN A 434 -16.19 27.05 -34.83
N GLU A 435 -16.31 27.89 -33.80
CA GLU A 435 -17.52 28.67 -33.50
C GLU A 435 -17.78 29.68 -34.64
N PRO A 436 -19.04 29.90 -35.05
CA PRO A 436 -19.42 31.11 -35.73
C PRO A 436 -20.13 32.08 -34.77
N GLU A 437 -19.57 33.29 -34.68
CA GLU A 437 -20.25 34.47 -34.14
C GLU A 437 -21.45 34.90 -34.99
N LEU A 438 -22.51 35.28 -34.26
CA LEU A 438 -23.47 36.37 -34.50
C LEU A 438 -23.77 36.85 -35.94
N SER A 439 -25.03 36.64 -36.33
CA SER A 439 -25.97 37.71 -36.72
C SER A 439 -27.41 37.27 -36.49
#